data_AF-A0A964X7Q8-F1
#
_entry.id   AF-A0A964X7Q8-F1
#
_cell.length_a   1.000
_cell.length_b   1.000
_cell.length_c   1.000
_cell.angle_alpha   90.00
_cell.angle_beta   90.00
_cell.angle_gamma   90.00
#
_symmetry.space_group_name_H-M   'P 1'
#
loop_
_entity.id
_entity.type
_entity.pdbx_description
1 polymer ?
#
loop_
_entity_poly.entity_id
_entity_poly.type
_entity_poly.pdbx_seq_one_letter_code
_entity_poly.pdbx_strand_id
1 'polypeptide(L)'
;MASPRPAAYNTGFANDNGCAVDSQRFQQLAEQGYNRIPVWRSIAADLDTPLSVYLKLADGPNAFLLESVEGGENWGRYSIIGLPCRRAWRATGRTLEALEYGRVIGTRDDVDPLTEIDALVQSRKAPELDELPGFSGGLVGYFGYETVAHLEPKLDFSAKPDELGVPEILLLEAEELAVFDN
;
A
#
# COMPACT_ATOMS: atom_id res chain seq x y z
N MET A 1 -20.09 -32.15 3.02
CA MET A 1 -18.78 -32.69 2.58
C MET A 1 -18.24 -31.77 1.50
N ALA A 2 -17.42 -30.81 1.89
CA ALA A 2 -16.76 -29.91 0.94
C ALA A 2 -15.49 -30.60 0.44
N SER A 3 -15.35 -30.70 -0.89
CA SER A 3 -14.18 -31.26 -1.54
C SER A 3 -12.98 -30.31 -1.35
N PRO A 4 -11.79 -30.79 -0.96
CA PRO A 4 -10.61 -29.93 -0.86
C PRO A 4 -10.14 -29.56 -2.28
N ARG A 5 -9.95 -28.27 -2.54
CA ARG A 5 -9.25 -27.79 -3.75
C ARG A 5 -7.80 -28.29 -3.70
N PRO A 6 -7.23 -28.80 -4.79
CA PRO A 6 -5.85 -29.25 -4.80
C PRO A 6 -4.90 -28.04 -4.60
N ALA A 7 -3.95 -28.21 -3.69
CA ALA A 7 -2.79 -27.34 -3.55
C ALA A 7 -1.92 -27.46 -4.81
N ALA A 8 -2.13 -26.59 -5.78
CA ALA A 8 -1.16 -26.37 -6.84
C ALA A 8 -0.02 -25.54 -6.25
N TYR A 9 0.99 -26.22 -5.70
CA TYR A 9 2.30 -25.62 -5.47
C TYR A 9 2.88 -25.29 -6.84
N ASN A 10 2.68 -24.05 -7.29
CA ASN A 10 3.39 -23.53 -8.44
C ASN A 10 4.76 -23.10 -7.93
N THR A 11 5.69 -24.05 -7.79
CA THR A 11 7.11 -23.77 -7.57
C THR A 11 7.75 -23.31 -8.87
N GLY A 12 7.16 -22.30 -9.49
CA GLY A 12 7.76 -21.54 -10.59
C GLY A 12 8.76 -20.57 -10.00
N PHE A 13 9.87 -21.09 -9.48
CA PHE A 13 11.03 -20.25 -9.18
C PHE A 13 11.44 -19.57 -10.49
N ALA A 14 11.56 -18.24 -10.40
CA ALA A 14 11.94 -17.36 -11.47
C ALA A 14 13.11 -17.92 -12.31
N ASN A 15 13.05 -17.71 -13.62
CA ASN A 15 14.21 -17.87 -14.49
C ASN A 15 15.41 -17.15 -13.87
N ASP A 16 16.61 -17.75 -13.99
CA ASP A 16 17.90 -17.50 -13.32
C ASP A 16 18.44 -16.06 -13.19
N ASN A 17 17.69 -15.02 -13.56
CA ASN A 17 18.06 -13.61 -13.39
C ASN A 17 17.29 -12.87 -12.28
N GLY A 18 16.36 -13.54 -11.59
CA GLY A 18 15.71 -12.98 -10.41
C GLY A 18 14.94 -11.67 -10.64
N CYS A 19 14.73 -11.21 -11.88
CA CYS A 19 13.91 -10.06 -12.24
C CYS A 19 12.82 -10.54 -13.20
N ALA A 20 11.55 -10.39 -12.84
CA ALA A 20 10.47 -11.12 -13.50
C ALA A 20 9.66 -10.31 -14.53
N VAL A 21 9.97 -9.02 -14.69
CA VAL A 21 9.47 -8.20 -15.81
C VAL A 21 10.66 -7.69 -16.59
N ASP A 22 10.86 -8.26 -17.78
CA ASP A 22 11.82 -7.72 -18.74
C ASP A 22 11.24 -6.49 -19.47
N SER A 23 12.09 -5.81 -20.23
CA SER A 23 11.69 -4.59 -20.95
C SER A 23 10.54 -4.82 -21.93
N GLN A 24 10.42 -6.02 -22.51
CA GLN A 24 9.37 -6.34 -23.47
C GLN A 24 8.02 -6.51 -22.77
N ARG A 25 7.97 -7.30 -21.68
CA ARG A 25 6.76 -7.48 -20.87
C ARG A 25 6.31 -6.15 -20.25
N PHE A 26 7.25 -5.32 -19.81
CA PHE A 26 6.94 -3.97 -19.30
C PHE A 26 6.25 -3.11 -20.37
N GLN A 27 6.80 -3.07 -21.59
CA GLN A 27 6.22 -2.32 -22.71
C GLN A 27 4.82 -2.83 -23.07
N GLN A 28 4.61 -4.15 -23.12
CA GLN A 28 3.30 -4.74 -23.39
C GLN A 28 2.24 -4.35 -22.36
N LEU A 29 2.61 -4.32 -21.07
CA LEU A 29 1.71 -3.88 -20.00
C LEU A 29 1.43 -2.37 -20.11
N ALA A 30 2.43 -1.56 -20.45
CA ALA A 30 2.25 -0.12 -20.66
C ALA A 30 1.31 0.17 -21.84
N GLU A 31 1.43 -0.57 -22.95
CA GLU A 31 0.54 -0.47 -24.12
C GLU A 31 -0.92 -0.85 -23.81
N GLN A 32 -1.13 -1.73 -22.83
CA GLN A 32 -2.46 -2.07 -22.30
C GLN A 32 -3.06 -0.95 -21.41
N GLY A 33 -2.31 0.12 -21.15
CA GLY A 33 -2.76 1.27 -20.38
C GLY A 33 -2.47 1.19 -18.88
N TYR A 34 -1.68 0.22 -18.43
CA TYR A 34 -1.20 0.17 -17.05
C TYR A 34 -0.14 1.26 -16.83
N ASN A 35 -0.26 1.99 -15.72
CA ASN A 35 0.64 3.09 -15.36
C ASN A 35 1.32 2.88 -14.00
N ARG A 36 1.10 1.72 -13.37
CA ARG A 36 1.78 1.24 -12.18
C ARG A 36 2.15 -0.22 -12.41
N ILE A 37 3.28 -0.45 -13.07
CA ILE A 37 3.74 -1.79 -13.43
C ILE A 37 4.81 -2.22 -12.42
N PRO A 38 4.57 -3.26 -11.59
CA PRO A 38 5.55 -3.71 -10.63
C PRO A 38 6.75 -4.34 -11.34
N VAL A 39 7.94 -4.01 -10.87
CA VAL A 39 9.19 -4.70 -11.23
C VAL A 39 9.74 -5.26 -9.93
N TRP A 40 9.99 -6.56 -9.90
CA TRP A 40 10.35 -7.24 -8.67
C TRP A 40 11.51 -8.18 -8.87
N ARG A 41 12.13 -8.51 -7.73
CA ARG A 41 13.09 -9.59 -7.60
C ARG A 41 12.87 -10.41 -6.36
N SER A 42 13.12 -11.71 -6.47
CA SER A 42 13.11 -12.63 -5.33
C SER A 42 14.53 -12.83 -4.84
N ILE A 43 14.70 -12.82 -3.53
CA ILE A 43 15.98 -13.09 -2.85
C ILE A 43 15.76 -14.11 -1.73
N ALA A 44 16.74 -14.97 -1.49
CA ALA A 44 16.70 -15.85 -0.33
C ALA A 44 16.93 -15.02 0.94
N ALA A 45 16.11 -15.25 1.96
CA ALA A 45 16.10 -14.47 3.21
C ALA A 45 15.98 -15.39 4.44
N ASP A 46 16.50 -16.61 4.35
CA ASP A 46 16.32 -17.70 5.32
C ASP A 46 16.84 -17.38 6.74
N LEU A 47 17.65 -16.32 6.88
CA LEU A 47 18.21 -15.87 8.17
C LEU A 47 17.54 -14.59 8.69
N ASP A 48 16.61 -14.03 7.94
CA ASP A 48 15.91 -12.81 8.30
C ASP A 48 14.49 -13.12 8.77
N THR A 49 13.99 -12.29 9.66
CA THR A 49 12.56 -12.18 10.00
C THR A 49 11.97 -10.93 9.37
N PRO A 50 10.64 -10.83 9.18
CA PRO A 50 10.01 -9.61 8.68
C PRO A 50 10.43 -8.35 9.45
N LEU A 51 10.47 -8.42 10.79
CA LEU A 51 10.95 -7.32 11.62
C LEU A 51 12.42 -6.97 11.34
N SER A 52 13.30 -7.96 11.17
CA SER A 52 14.70 -7.70 10.85
C SER A 52 14.85 -7.04 9.46
N VAL A 53 14.02 -7.43 8.48
CA VAL A 53 13.99 -6.81 7.16
C VAL A 53 13.48 -5.37 7.25
N TYR A 54 12.41 -5.12 8.02
CA TYR A 54 11.91 -3.77 8.28
C TYR A 54 13.03 -2.89 8.87
N LEU A 55 13.72 -3.35 9.92
CA LEU A 55 14.81 -2.59 10.54
C LEU A 55 15.98 -2.30 9.59
N LYS A 56 16.22 -3.16 8.59
CA LYS A 56 17.28 -2.95 7.59
C LYS A 56 16.87 -2.00 6.46
N LEU A 57 15.60 -1.96 6.09
CA LEU A 57 15.11 -1.26 4.90
C LEU A 57 14.33 0.03 5.20
N ALA A 58 13.68 0.12 6.36
CA ALA A 58 12.89 1.27 6.77
C ALA A 58 13.76 2.40 7.33
N ASP A 59 14.58 3.01 6.48
CA ASP A 59 15.48 4.12 6.83
C ASP A 59 14.83 5.50 6.61
N GLY A 60 13.67 5.73 7.22
CA GLY A 60 12.99 7.03 7.10
C GLY A 60 11.53 7.05 7.54
N PRO A 61 10.93 8.25 7.58
CA PRO A 61 9.49 8.39 7.85
C PRO A 61 8.67 7.75 6.73
N ASN A 62 7.38 7.51 7.01
CA ASN A 62 6.43 6.93 6.05
C ASN A 62 6.83 5.53 5.54
N ALA A 63 7.52 4.75 6.39
CA ALA A 63 7.72 3.32 6.22
C ALA A 63 6.74 2.55 7.11
N PHE A 64 6.38 1.33 6.72
CA PHE A 64 5.42 0.52 7.47
C PHE A 64 5.75 -0.97 7.43
N LEU A 65 5.21 -1.71 8.41
CA LEU A 65 5.20 -3.17 8.48
C LEU A 65 3.76 -3.61 8.74
N LEU A 66 3.22 -4.45 7.86
CA LEU A 66 1.92 -5.08 8.01
C LEU A 66 2.12 -6.59 8.17
N GLU A 67 1.66 -7.11 9.29
CA GLU A 67 1.63 -8.55 9.58
C GLU A 67 0.20 -8.95 9.89
N SER A 68 -0.23 -10.09 9.33
CA SER A 68 -1.54 -10.66 9.62
C SER A 68 -1.38 -11.83 10.59
N VAL A 69 -2.31 -11.96 11.54
CA VAL A 69 -2.43 -13.13 12.41
C VAL A 69 -3.83 -13.71 12.19
N GLU A 70 -3.91 -14.91 11.62
CA GLU A 70 -5.16 -15.63 11.46
C GLU A 70 -5.36 -16.57 12.66
N GLY A 71 -6.47 -16.38 13.40
CA GLY A 71 -6.91 -17.34 14.42
C GLY A 71 -6.03 -17.45 15.67
N GLY A 72 -5.18 -16.46 15.95
CA GLY A 72 -4.43 -16.33 17.21
C GLY A 72 -3.11 -17.12 17.30
N GLU A 73 -2.91 -18.15 16.46
CA GLU A 73 -1.69 -18.99 16.50
C GLU A 73 -0.96 -19.09 15.15
N ASN A 74 -1.62 -18.82 14.02
CA ASN A 74 -0.98 -18.90 12.69
C ASN A 74 -0.74 -17.50 12.11
N TRP A 75 0.52 -17.22 11.79
CA TRP A 75 0.92 -16.01 11.08
C TRP A 75 0.42 -16.12 9.64
N GLY A 76 -0.07 -15.00 9.10
CA GLY A 76 -0.42 -14.91 7.69
C GLY A 76 0.82 -15.23 6.85
N ARG A 77 0.59 -15.84 5.68
CA ARG A 77 1.67 -16.27 4.79
C ARG A 77 2.64 -15.14 4.44
N TYR A 78 2.14 -13.91 4.33
CA TYR A 78 2.96 -12.76 3.94
C TYR A 78 3.03 -11.69 5.02
N SER A 79 4.23 -11.15 5.21
CA SER A 79 4.45 -9.86 5.89
C SER A 79 4.86 -8.82 4.85
N ILE A 80 4.23 -7.64 4.88
CA ILE A 80 4.43 -6.59 3.87
C ILE A 80 5.15 -5.41 4.52
N ILE A 81 6.29 -5.05 3.94
CA ILE A 81 7.12 -3.94 4.38
C ILE A 81 7.10 -2.87 3.30
N GLY A 82 6.59 -1.68 3.65
CA GLY A 82 6.73 -0.49 2.82
C GLY A 82 7.98 0.27 3.20
N LEU A 83 8.83 0.54 2.22
CA LEU A 83 9.99 1.43 2.37
C LEU A 83 9.51 2.89 2.49
N PRO A 84 10.37 3.84 2.92
CA PRO A 84 10.00 5.24 3.09
C PRO A 84 9.28 5.82 1.86
N CYS A 85 7.96 6.01 1.99
CA CYS A 85 7.13 6.42 0.87
C CYS A 85 7.42 7.87 0.49
N ARG A 86 7.77 8.09 -0.79
CA ARG A 86 8.04 9.43 -1.33
C ARG A 86 6.81 10.33 -1.30
N ARG A 87 5.64 9.82 -1.72
CA ARG A 87 4.40 10.59 -1.82
C ARG A 87 3.39 10.14 -0.77
N ALA A 88 2.62 11.09 -0.27
CA ALA A 88 1.49 10.84 0.60
C ALA A 88 0.38 11.87 0.34
N TRP A 89 -0.84 11.55 0.80
CA TRP A 89 -1.96 12.47 0.84
C TRP A 89 -2.50 12.51 2.25
N ARG A 90 -2.81 13.71 2.75
CA ARG A 90 -3.50 13.86 4.03
C ARG A 90 -4.68 14.79 3.91
N ALA A 91 -5.75 14.47 4.63
CA ALA A 91 -6.95 15.29 4.68
C ALA A 91 -7.24 15.74 6.12
N THR A 92 -7.61 17.00 6.26
CA THR A 92 -8.14 17.59 7.50
C THR A 92 -9.37 18.40 7.13
N GLY A 93 -10.55 17.98 7.59
CA GLY A 93 -11.82 18.51 7.09
C GLY A 93 -11.90 18.45 5.57
N ARG A 94 -12.17 19.61 4.95
CA ARG A 94 -12.32 19.75 3.49
C ARG A 94 -11.05 20.19 2.76
N THR A 95 -9.90 20.11 3.44
CA THR A 95 -8.60 20.42 2.85
C THR A 95 -7.84 19.11 2.61
N LEU A 96 -7.43 18.89 1.36
CA LEU A 96 -6.60 17.76 0.94
C LEU A 96 -5.22 18.28 0.52
N GLU A 97 -4.18 17.73 1.12
CA GLU A 97 -2.79 18.07 0.79
C GLU A 97 -2.07 16.87 0.17
N ALA A 98 -1.33 17.14 -0.91
CA ALA A 98 -0.37 16.21 -1.47
C ALA A 98 1.02 16.53 -0.90
N LEU A 99 1.72 15.49 -0.43
CA LEU A 99 3.04 15.59 0.15
C LEU A 99 4.07 14.85 -0.70
N GLU A 100 5.27 15.40 -0.77
CA GLU A 100 6.45 14.74 -1.29
C GLU A 100 7.60 14.91 -0.29
N TYR A 101 8.18 13.79 0.15
CA TYR A 101 9.19 13.73 1.23
C TYR A 101 8.77 14.51 2.48
N GLY A 102 7.49 14.40 2.85
CA GLY A 102 6.90 15.07 4.02
C GLY A 102 6.64 16.57 3.83
N ARG A 103 6.92 17.16 2.66
CA ARG A 103 6.63 18.56 2.35
C ARG A 103 5.36 18.67 1.54
N VAL A 104 4.49 19.61 1.89
CA VAL A 104 3.29 19.92 1.09
C VAL A 104 3.73 20.50 -0.25
N ILE A 105 3.32 19.85 -1.33
CA ILE A 105 3.58 20.27 -2.72
C ILE A 105 2.33 20.75 -3.44
N GLY A 106 1.15 20.53 -2.84
CA GLY A 106 -0.11 21.02 -3.35
C GLY A 106 -1.21 20.90 -2.30
N THR A 107 -2.13 21.85 -2.30
CA THR A 107 -3.27 21.93 -1.40
C THR A 107 -4.52 22.18 -2.22
N ARG A 108 -5.60 21.51 -1.87
CA ARG A 108 -6.93 21.74 -2.43
C ARG A 108 -7.89 21.96 -1.28
N ASP A 109 -8.50 23.14 -1.25
CA ASP A 109 -9.46 23.53 -0.25
C ASP A 109 -10.89 23.35 -0.76
N ASP A 110 -11.82 23.20 0.19
CA ASP A 110 -13.25 23.02 -0.05
C ASP A 110 -13.58 21.85 -0.99
N VAL A 111 -12.87 20.74 -0.82
CA VAL A 111 -13.12 19.49 -1.55
C VAL A 111 -13.71 18.44 -0.62
N ASP A 112 -14.42 17.47 -1.19
CA ASP A 112 -14.70 16.22 -0.49
C ASP A 112 -13.46 15.30 -0.62
N PRO A 113 -12.74 15.01 0.48
CA PRO A 113 -11.52 14.22 0.41
C PRO A 113 -11.77 12.78 -0.08
N LEU A 114 -12.95 12.20 0.17
CA LEU A 114 -13.25 10.83 -0.25
C LEU A 114 -13.39 10.74 -1.78
N THR A 115 -14.08 11.69 -2.39
CA THR A 115 -14.18 11.79 -3.86
C THR A 115 -12.81 11.97 -4.51
N GLU A 116 -11.94 12.79 -3.92
CA GLU A 116 -10.59 13.02 -4.45
C GLU A 116 -9.66 11.81 -4.31
N ILE A 117 -9.77 11.08 -3.20
CA ILE A 117 -9.03 9.83 -2.99
C ILE A 117 -9.53 8.75 -3.95
N ASP A 118 -10.84 8.63 -4.19
CA ASP A 118 -11.38 7.69 -5.17
C ASP A 118 -10.85 7.99 -6.59
N ALA A 119 -10.87 9.26 -7.01
CA ALA A 119 -10.28 9.67 -8.27
C ALA A 119 -8.78 9.37 -8.34
N LEU A 120 -8.04 9.56 -7.24
CA LEU A 120 -6.63 9.20 -7.13
C LEU A 120 -6.43 7.70 -7.33
N VAL A 121 -7.20 6.84 -6.64
CA VAL A 121 -7.13 5.38 -6.78
C VAL A 121 -7.44 4.96 -8.22
N GLN A 122 -8.52 5.48 -8.81
CA GLN A 122 -8.91 5.16 -10.19
C GLN A 122 -7.87 5.59 -11.23
N SER A 123 -7.08 6.63 -10.93
CA SER A 123 -5.97 7.06 -11.79
C SER A 123 -4.79 6.07 -11.80
N ARG A 124 -4.70 5.16 -10.82
CA ARG A 124 -3.63 4.16 -10.70
C ARG A 124 -4.11 2.82 -11.27
N LYS A 125 -3.55 2.46 -12.42
CA LYS A 125 -3.85 1.20 -13.11
C LYS A 125 -2.65 0.28 -12.99
N ALA A 126 -2.76 -0.69 -12.08
CA ALA A 126 -1.78 -1.76 -11.92
C ALA A 126 -2.31 -3.07 -12.51
N PRO A 127 -1.45 -3.89 -13.13
CA PRO A 127 -1.84 -5.22 -13.59
C PRO A 127 -1.92 -6.20 -12.41
N GLU A 128 -2.89 -7.09 -12.43
CA GLU A 128 -2.87 -8.30 -11.60
C GLU A 128 -1.93 -9.32 -12.23
N LEU A 129 -0.90 -9.74 -11.49
CA LEU A 129 0.11 -10.69 -11.94
C LEU A 129 0.10 -11.88 -10.98
N ASP A 130 -0.14 -13.10 -11.51
CA ASP A 130 -0.24 -14.34 -10.73
C ASP A 130 1.04 -14.67 -9.94
N GLU A 131 2.18 -14.12 -10.36
CA GLU A 131 3.47 -14.34 -9.72
C GLU A 131 3.70 -13.51 -8.46
N LEU A 132 2.85 -12.50 -8.22
CA LEU A 132 2.97 -11.59 -7.10
C LEU A 132 1.93 -11.90 -6.01
N PRO A 133 2.23 -11.59 -4.74
CA PRO A 133 1.21 -11.59 -3.70
C PRO A 133 0.10 -10.59 -4.04
N GLY A 134 -1.07 -10.76 -3.43
CA GLY A 134 -2.25 -9.92 -3.69
C GLY A 134 -2.07 -8.43 -3.38
N PHE A 135 -0.95 -8.04 -2.75
CA PHE A 135 -0.55 -6.66 -2.57
C PHE A 135 0.87 -6.45 -3.12
N SER A 136 0.98 -5.65 -4.18
CA SER A 136 2.23 -5.32 -4.88
C SER A 136 2.47 -3.81 -5.02
N GLY A 137 1.70 -3.00 -4.30
CA GLY A 137 1.76 -1.55 -4.30
C GLY A 137 0.38 -0.92 -4.14
N GLY A 138 0.33 0.39 -3.90
CA GLY A 138 -0.92 1.13 -3.79
C GLY A 138 -0.91 2.19 -2.70
N LEU A 139 -2.10 2.60 -2.27
CA LEU A 139 -2.25 3.51 -1.14
C LEU A 139 -2.39 2.73 0.17
N VAL A 140 -1.57 3.06 1.15
CA VAL A 140 -1.56 2.43 2.48
C VAL A 140 -1.60 3.50 3.55
N GLY A 141 -2.45 3.33 4.56
CA GLY A 141 -2.52 4.27 5.67
C GLY A 141 -3.81 4.09 6.43
N TYR A 142 -4.44 5.20 6.82
CA TYR A 142 -5.62 5.15 7.66
C TYR A 142 -6.69 6.16 7.25
N PHE A 143 -7.92 5.82 7.61
CA PHE A 143 -9.06 6.72 7.72
C PHE A 143 -9.44 6.79 9.19
N GLY A 144 -9.27 7.96 9.78
CA GLY A 144 -9.61 8.27 11.16
C GLY A 144 -11.12 8.26 11.36
N TYR A 145 -11.56 8.15 12.61
CA TYR A 145 -12.96 8.00 12.96
C TYR A 145 -13.82 9.16 12.41
N GLU A 146 -13.29 10.38 12.50
CA GLU A 146 -13.93 11.63 12.08
C GLU A 146 -14.24 11.67 10.58
N THR A 147 -13.58 10.83 9.78
CA THR A 147 -13.86 10.68 8.34
C THR A 147 -15.34 10.38 8.08
N VAL A 148 -16.04 9.73 9.01
CA VAL A 148 -17.47 9.42 8.89
C VAL A 148 -18.34 10.67 8.69
N ALA A 149 -17.91 11.86 9.14
CA ALA A 149 -18.64 13.11 8.94
C ALA A 149 -18.73 13.52 7.46
N HIS A 150 -17.80 13.07 6.60
CA HIS A 150 -17.88 13.28 5.15
C HIS A 150 -18.98 12.43 4.49
N LEU A 151 -19.35 11.31 5.11
CA LEU A 151 -20.41 10.41 4.64
C LEU A 151 -21.77 10.74 5.25
N GLU A 152 -21.78 11.16 6.52
CA GLU A 152 -22.98 11.44 7.30
C GLU A 152 -22.95 12.87 7.87
N PRO A 153 -23.43 13.89 7.11
CA PRO A 153 -23.32 15.30 7.48
C PRO A 153 -24.02 15.71 8.78
N LYS A 154 -24.83 14.81 9.37
CA LYS A 154 -25.47 15.02 10.67
C LYS A 154 -24.49 14.81 11.84
N LEU A 155 -23.36 14.15 11.59
CA LEU A 155 -22.29 13.99 12.56
C LEU A 155 -21.39 15.21 12.50
N ASP A 156 -21.40 16.00 13.58
CA ASP A 156 -20.58 17.20 13.72
C ASP A 156 -19.59 17.02 14.87
N PHE A 157 -18.31 17.04 14.54
CA PHE A 157 -17.21 16.92 15.49
C PHE A 157 -16.57 18.27 15.84
N SER A 158 -17.04 19.38 15.25
CA SER A 158 -16.42 20.73 15.41
C SER A 158 -16.45 21.25 16.85
N ALA A 159 -17.36 20.76 17.69
CA ALA A 159 -17.46 21.14 19.09
C ALA A 159 -16.45 20.40 20.00
N LYS A 160 -15.76 19.37 19.50
CA LYS A 160 -14.76 18.62 20.26
C LYS A 160 -13.35 19.17 19.96
N PRO A 161 -12.50 19.30 20.98
CA PRO A 161 -11.11 19.67 20.74
C PRO A 161 -10.39 18.57 19.96
N ASP A 162 -9.53 18.97 19.02
CA ASP A 162 -8.56 18.06 18.40
C ASP A 162 -7.34 17.91 19.32
N GLU A 163 -7.35 16.86 20.14
CA GLU A 163 -6.26 16.58 21.09
C GLU A 163 -5.04 15.95 20.42
N LEU A 164 -5.21 15.30 19.26
CA LEU A 164 -4.17 14.51 18.61
C LEU A 164 -3.40 15.32 17.56
N GLY A 165 -4.04 16.32 16.92
CA GLY A 165 -3.42 17.13 15.88
C GLY A 165 -3.00 16.31 14.66
N VAL A 166 -3.67 15.18 14.42
CA VAL A 166 -3.40 14.27 13.30
C VAL A 166 -4.44 14.48 12.20
N PRO A 167 -4.08 14.27 10.92
CA PRO A 167 -5.05 14.37 9.86
C PRO A 167 -6.11 13.26 9.99
N GLU A 168 -7.32 13.54 9.53
CA GLU A 168 -8.43 12.58 9.47
C GLU A 168 -8.10 11.44 8.52
N ILE A 169 -7.39 11.71 7.43
CA ILE A 169 -6.94 10.69 6.48
C ILE A 169 -5.44 10.88 6.24
N LEU A 170 -4.68 9.79 6.23
CA LEU A 170 -3.30 9.77 5.74
C LEU A 170 -3.10 8.52 4.89
N LEU A 171 -2.71 8.71 3.63
CA LEU A 171 -2.46 7.63 2.68
C LEU A 171 -1.08 7.81 2.05
N LEU A 172 -0.22 6.81 2.22
CA LEU A 172 1.12 6.72 1.66
C LEU A 172 1.06 6.01 0.31
N GLU A 173 1.77 6.52 -0.70
CA GLU A 173 1.96 5.77 -1.95
C GLU A 173 3.10 4.77 -1.80
N ALA A 174 2.74 3.51 -1.58
CA ALA A 174 3.67 2.42 -1.49
C ALA A 174 4.13 2.00 -2.91
N GLU A 175 5.23 2.60 -3.36
CA GLU A 175 5.89 2.29 -4.65
C GLU A 175 7.06 1.29 -4.46
N GLU A 176 7.65 1.23 -3.28
CA GLU A 176 8.77 0.35 -2.93
C GLU A 176 8.39 -0.56 -1.76
N LEU A 177 8.46 -1.88 -2.01
CA LEU A 177 8.02 -2.90 -1.07
C LEU A 177 9.05 -4.01 -0.91
N ALA A 178 9.12 -4.57 0.28
CA ALA A 178 9.61 -5.93 0.52
C ALA A 178 8.45 -6.79 1.03
N VAL A 179 8.17 -7.89 0.35
CA VAL A 179 7.16 -8.87 0.80
C VAL A 179 7.89 -10.13 1.24
N PHE A 180 7.71 -10.49 2.50
CA PHE A 180 8.30 -11.65 3.13
C PHE A 180 7.29 -12.81 3.08
N ASP A 181 7.67 -13.97 2.51
CA ASP A 181 6.90 -15.22 2.55
C ASP A 181 7.38 -16.02 3.77
N ASN A 182 6.52 -16.16 4.79
CA ASN A 182 6.85 -16.72 6.12
C ASN A 182 6.98 -18.24 6.14
#